data_AF-A0A2U2NAP0-F1
#
_entry.id   AF-A0A2U2NAP0-F1
#
_cell.length_a   1.000
_cell.length_b   1.000
_cell.length_c   1.000
_cell.angle_alpha   90.00
_cell.angle_beta   90.00
_cell.angle_gamma   90.00
#
_symmetry.space_group_name_H-M   'P 1'
#
loop_
_entity.id
_entity.type
_entity.pdbx_description
1 polymer ?
#
loop_
_entity_poly.entity_id
_entity_poly.type
_entity_poly.pdbx_seq_one_letter_code
_entity_poly.pdbx_strand_id
1 'polypeptide(L)'
;MTGRFAPTPSGRMHIGNVYAMLAAWLSARARGERMLLRIEDVDKPRVIAGADRLMMDDLRWLGLDWDNAEPMFQSRRTERYEYALECLRSAGVVYPCFCSRADIRAASAPNEGDGFMVYPGACRRLLRDRPEEVRARLARGDQHSLRIAMPEVGEETGEPAAVPGRGGVGIPDGSSRNAAAGPFGGRSAGDDAGASGNDGNAADEGIAGTVARFDDCVYGPQRYDLPREVGDSVIRRADGLFGYQLVVVVDDLDMGVDDIVRGRDLLRSTALQMWIRRCLLAGGFKPEYDGVAAAAVDAPTHQQSPMSPVYAHLPLIDNAAGRRLAKRERSLDMGALRGRGVTPEQIIGYCAWLLRAKPTPEPCHADELLDDFSWAPLRADHPDRALDPAAPTTPDWLASAL
;
A
#
# COMPACT_ATOMS: atom_id res chain seq x y z
N MET A 1 8.45 -0.11 -14.45
CA MET A 1 7.57 -0.06 -13.28
C MET A 1 6.23 0.59 -13.68
N THR A 2 5.27 0.66 -12.78
CA THR A 2 3.88 1.10 -12.96
C THR A 2 3.44 1.69 -11.63
N GLY A 3 3.18 3.00 -11.65
CA GLY A 3 2.65 3.74 -10.52
C GLY A 3 1.12 3.67 -10.45
N ARG A 4 0.57 4.05 -9.30
CA ARG A 4 -0.89 4.27 -9.16
C ARG A 4 -1.24 5.37 -8.18
N PHE A 5 -2.37 6.02 -8.45
CA PHE A 5 -3.10 6.82 -7.48
C PHE A 5 -4.33 6.04 -7.01
N ALA A 6 -4.44 5.86 -5.70
CA ALA A 6 -5.47 5.02 -5.07
C ALA A 6 -6.33 5.78 -4.04
N PRO A 7 -7.15 6.77 -4.45
CA PRO A 7 -7.95 7.56 -3.53
C PRO A 7 -9.27 6.88 -3.13
N THR A 8 -9.67 7.05 -1.86
CA THR A 8 -11.05 6.77 -1.41
C THR A 8 -12.00 7.92 -1.82
N PRO A 9 -13.13 7.64 -2.50
CA PRO A 9 -14.09 8.66 -2.94
C PRO A 9 -15.01 9.13 -1.81
N SER A 10 -14.43 9.73 -0.76
CA SER A 10 -15.17 10.16 0.44
C SER A 10 -15.39 11.68 0.52
N GLY A 11 -15.39 12.35 -0.63
CA GLY A 11 -15.43 13.80 -0.77
C GLY A 11 -14.64 14.25 -1.98
N ARG A 12 -14.73 15.55 -2.31
CA ARG A 12 -13.91 16.15 -3.36
C ARG A 12 -12.43 16.16 -2.94
N MET A 13 -11.52 16.16 -3.91
CA MET A 13 -10.09 16.23 -3.64
C MET A 13 -9.75 17.51 -2.85
N HIS A 14 -8.75 17.43 -1.99
CA HIS A 14 -8.09 18.58 -1.38
C HIS A 14 -6.61 18.62 -1.77
N ILE A 15 -5.88 19.67 -1.36
CA ILE A 15 -4.45 19.85 -1.68
C ILE A 15 -3.61 18.61 -1.34
N GLY A 16 -3.83 17.99 -0.17
CA GLY A 16 -3.14 16.73 0.16
C GLY A 16 -3.37 15.56 -0.83
N ASN A 17 -4.53 15.48 -1.51
CA ASN A 17 -4.73 14.51 -2.59
C ASN A 17 -3.93 14.89 -3.84
N VAL A 18 -3.89 16.18 -4.19
CA VAL A 18 -3.12 16.67 -5.34
C VAL A 18 -1.62 16.47 -5.11
N TYR A 19 -1.13 16.78 -3.92
CA TYR A 19 0.25 16.52 -3.49
C TYR A 19 0.64 15.05 -3.65
N ALA A 20 -0.20 14.13 -3.17
CA ALA A 20 0.04 12.69 -3.30
C ALA A 20 -0.04 12.21 -4.76
N MET A 21 -1.02 12.69 -5.53
CA MET A 21 -1.13 12.36 -6.96
C MET A 21 0.07 12.87 -7.74
N LEU A 22 0.44 14.15 -7.58
CA LEU A 22 1.55 14.77 -8.30
C LEU A 22 2.86 14.01 -8.03
N ALA A 23 3.12 13.64 -6.78
CA ALA A 23 4.31 12.87 -6.43
C ALA A 23 4.32 11.48 -7.10
N ALA A 24 3.19 10.77 -7.08
CA ALA A 24 3.05 9.47 -7.75
C ALA A 24 3.19 9.59 -9.28
N TRP A 25 2.59 10.63 -9.85
CA TRP A 25 2.61 10.93 -11.28
C TRP A 25 4.02 11.27 -11.74
N LEU A 26 4.74 12.15 -11.05
CA LEU A 26 6.13 12.49 -11.36
C LEU A 26 7.04 11.29 -11.21
N SER A 27 6.86 10.49 -10.16
CA SER A 27 7.62 9.24 -9.97
C SER A 27 7.55 8.34 -11.19
N ALA A 28 6.34 8.04 -11.68
CA ALA A 28 6.14 7.16 -12.82
C ALA A 28 6.52 7.84 -14.15
N ARG A 29 6.01 9.05 -14.41
CA ARG A 29 6.14 9.74 -15.71
C ARG A 29 7.55 10.20 -16.00
N ALA A 30 8.34 10.60 -15.01
CA ALA A 30 9.75 10.98 -15.22
C ALA A 30 10.60 9.79 -15.74
N ARG A 31 10.13 8.55 -15.53
CA ARG A 31 10.74 7.32 -16.04
C ARG A 31 10.07 6.79 -17.32
N GLY A 32 9.13 7.54 -17.89
CA GLY A 32 8.35 7.13 -19.05
C GLY A 32 7.39 5.97 -18.76
N GLU A 33 6.98 5.79 -17.51
CA GLU A 33 6.19 4.64 -17.08
C GLU A 33 4.70 4.93 -16.95
N ARG A 34 3.95 3.85 -16.69
CA ARG A 34 2.50 3.92 -16.56
C ARG A 34 2.08 4.48 -15.21
N MET A 35 1.02 5.27 -15.22
CA MET A 35 0.30 5.77 -14.06
C MET A 35 -1.14 5.28 -14.11
N LEU A 36 -1.57 4.52 -13.10
CA LEU A 36 -2.91 3.93 -13.05
C LEU A 36 -3.81 4.62 -12.01
N LEU A 37 -5.12 4.62 -12.25
CA LEU A 37 -6.12 5.10 -11.30
C LEU A 37 -6.95 3.94 -10.72
N ARG A 38 -6.96 3.83 -9.38
CA ARG A 38 -7.79 2.88 -8.62
C ARG A 38 -8.66 3.62 -7.60
N ILE A 39 -9.96 3.42 -7.65
CA ILE A 39 -10.91 3.99 -6.69
C ILE A 39 -11.08 3.02 -5.51
N GLU A 40 -10.65 3.44 -4.32
CA GLU A 40 -10.73 2.65 -3.09
C GLU A 40 -12.09 2.79 -2.40
N ASP A 41 -13.14 2.23 -3.02
CA ASP A 41 -14.54 2.32 -2.57
C ASP A 41 -15.04 1.07 -1.82
N VAL A 42 -14.12 0.27 -1.27
CA VAL A 42 -14.45 -0.96 -0.51
C VAL A 42 -15.26 -0.67 0.76
N ASP A 43 -14.96 0.42 1.47
CA ASP A 43 -15.67 0.84 2.69
C ASP A 43 -16.87 1.74 2.31
N LYS A 44 -17.94 1.12 1.79
CA LYS A 44 -19.15 1.81 1.28
C LYS A 44 -19.68 2.92 2.18
N PRO A 45 -19.72 2.80 3.53
CA PRO A 45 -20.17 3.89 4.40
C PRO A 45 -19.36 5.19 4.30
N ARG A 46 -18.11 5.13 3.81
CA ARG A 46 -17.27 6.32 3.58
C ARG A 46 -17.45 6.93 2.19
N VAL A 47 -18.09 6.22 1.26
CA VAL A 47 -18.20 6.66 -0.13
C VAL A 47 -19.27 7.74 -0.25
N ILE A 48 -18.92 8.84 -0.91
CA ILE A 48 -19.85 9.92 -1.26
C ILE A 48 -20.19 9.79 -2.75
N ALA A 49 -21.48 9.70 -3.07
CA ALA A 49 -21.95 9.56 -4.44
C ALA A 49 -21.44 10.71 -5.33
N GLY A 50 -20.84 10.36 -6.47
CA GLY A 50 -20.30 11.31 -7.44
C GLY A 50 -18.93 11.88 -7.09
N ALA A 51 -18.37 11.59 -5.91
CA ALA A 51 -17.04 12.06 -5.53
C ALA A 51 -15.92 11.49 -6.40
N ASP A 52 -16.09 10.25 -6.88
CA ASP A 52 -15.24 9.60 -7.88
C ASP A 52 -15.18 10.39 -9.19
N ARG A 53 -16.35 10.82 -9.71
CA ARG A 53 -16.45 11.62 -10.95
C ARG A 53 -15.85 13.01 -10.79
N LEU A 54 -16.13 13.68 -9.67
CA LEU A 54 -15.55 15.00 -9.37
C LEU A 54 -14.03 14.93 -9.25
N MET A 55 -13.51 13.88 -8.61
CA MET A 55 -12.07 13.64 -8.50
C MET A 55 -11.43 13.43 -9.87
N MET A 56 -12.01 12.61 -10.75
CA MET A 56 -11.53 12.45 -12.12
C MET A 56 -11.60 13.75 -12.93
N ASP A 57 -12.60 14.60 -12.70
CA ASP A 57 -12.68 15.95 -13.31
C ASP A 57 -11.56 16.86 -12.80
N ASP A 58 -11.31 16.86 -11.50
CA ASP A 58 -10.25 17.66 -10.87
C ASP A 58 -8.85 17.22 -11.36
N LEU A 59 -8.60 15.92 -11.50
CA LEU A 59 -7.34 15.38 -12.05
C LEU A 59 -7.09 15.84 -13.50
N ARG A 60 -8.12 15.77 -14.36
CA ARG A 60 -8.03 16.27 -15.74
C ARG A 60 -7.79 17.77 -15.79
N TRP A 61 -8.48 18.53 -14.93
CA TRP A 61 -8.29 19.97 -14.83
C TRP A 61 -6.87 20.36 -14.36
N LEU A 62 -6.26 19.53 -13.51
CA LEU A 62 -4.87 19.69 -13.05
C LEU A 62 -3.81 19.23 -14.07
N GLY A 63 -4.19 18.58 -15.17
CA GLY A 63 -3.26 17.98 -16.13
C GLY A 63 -2.58 16.69 -15.63
N LEU A 64 -3.16 16.01 -14.62
CA LEU A 64 -2.62 14.78 -14.03
C LEU A 64 -3.38 13.57 -14.58
N ASP A 65 -2.87 13.01 -15.67
CA ASP A 65 -3.50 11.91 -16.41
C ASP A 65 -3.21 10.51 -15.84
N TRP A 66 -3.84 9.48 -16.42
CA TRP A 66 -3.65 8.06 -16.10
C TRP A 66 -3.93 7.19 -17.33
N ASP A 67 -3.36 5.98 -17.36
CA ASP A 67 -3.28 5.15 -18.57
C ASP A 67 -4.36 4.07 -18.71
N ASN A 68 -4.96 3.61 -17.61
CA ASN A 68 -6.07 2.66 -17.72
C ASN A 68 -7.34 3.36 -18.22
N ALA A 69 -7.89 2.84 -19.33
CA ALA A 69 -9.09 3.40 -19.98
C ALA A 69 -10.27 3.58 -19.03
N GLU A 70 -10.46 2.62 -18.10
CA GLU A 70 -11.38 2.75 -16.97
C GLU A 70 -10.65 2.60 -15.64
N PRO A 71 -10.94 3.47 -14.64
CA PRO A 71 -10.46 3.29 -13.28
C PRO A 71 -10.89 1.93 -12.72
N MET A 72 -10.00 1.29 -11.96
CA MET A 72 -10.37 0.09 -11.20
C MET A 72 -11.19 0.48 -9.97
N PHE A 73 -12.32 -0.19 -9.71
CA PHE A 73 -13.13 0.02 -8.51
C PHE A 73 -13.07 -1.20 -7.59
N GLN A 74 -12.64 -1.00 -6.34
CA GLN A 74 -12.52 -2.10 -5.37
C GLN A 74 -13.87 -2.74 -5.03
N SER A 75 -14.95 -1.96 -5.05
CA SER A 75 -16.31 -2.44 -4.82
C SER A 75 -16.78 -3.50 -5.81
N ARG A 76 -16.10 -3.63 -6.98
CA ARG A 76 -16.37 -4.61 -8.03
C ARG A 76 -15.49 -5.86 -7.93
N ARG A 77 -14.62 -5.97 -6.92
CA ARG A 77 -13.58 -7.01 -6.83
C ARG A 77 -13.78 -7.99 -5.68
N THR A 78 -15.00 -8.07 -5.12
CA THR A 78 -15.32 -8.96 -3.99
C THR A 78 -14.90 -10.42 -4.24
N GLU A 79 -15.21 -10.98 -5.42
CA GLU A 79 -14.82 -12.36 -5.77
C GLU A 79 -13.31 -12.56 -5.78
N ARG A 80 -12.57 -11.54 -6.23
CA ARG A 80 -11.10 -11.54 -6.23
C ARG A 80 -10.54 -11.53 -4.82
N TYR A 81 -11.15 -10.79 -3.91
CA TYR A 81 -10.75 -10.73 -2.50
C TYR A 81 -11.09 -12.01 -1.73
N GLU A 82 -12.19 -12.68 -2.07
CA GLU A 82 -12.45 -14.03 -1.56
C GLU A 82 -11.36 -14.99 -2.03
N TYR A 83 -11.07 -15.06 -3.34
CA TYR A 83 -9.98 -15.90 -3.86
C TYR A 83 -8.64 -15.66 -3.14
N ALA A 84 -8.28 -14.39 -2.91
CA ALA A 84 -7.10 -14.05 -2.12
C ALA A 84 -7.16 -14.55 -0.67
N LEU A 85 -8.31 -14.45 -0.01
CA LEU A 85 -8.54 -14.99 1.33
C LEU A 85 -8.40 -16.52 1.34
N GLU A 86 -8.89 -17.23 0.32
CA GLU A 86 -8.71 -18.68 0.17
C GLU A 86 -7.23 -19.07 0.01
N CYS A 87 -6.44 -18.30 -0.75
CA CYS A 87 -4.99 -18.49 -0.85
C CYS A 87 -4.31 -18.30 0.51
N LEU A 88 -4.67 -17.25 1.27
CA LEU A 88 -4.13 -17.01 2.61
C LEU A 88 -4.54 -18.11 3.61
N ARG A 89 -5.76 -18.64 3.50
CA ARG A 89 -6.21 -19.81 4.28
C ARG A 89 -5.39 -21.05 3.95
N SER A 90 -5.08 -21.26 2.67
CA SER A 90 -4.27 -22.39 2.19
C SER A 90 -2.81 -22.28 2.68
N ALA A 91 -2.28 -21.06 2.77
CA ALA A 91 -1.00 -20.77 3.43
C ALA A 91 -1.04 -20.95 4.95
N GLY A 92 -2.23 -21.18 5.54
CA GLY A 92 -2.39 -21.44 6.95
C GLY A 92 -2.14 -20.21 7.83
N VAL A 93 -2.19 -18.98 7.32
CA VAL A 93 -1.88 -17.78 8.12
C VAL A 93 -3.12 -17.02 8.59
N VAL A 94 -4.32 -17.60 8.46
CA VAL A 94 -5.59 -16.92 8.79
C VAL A 94 -6.29 -17.59 9.96
N TYR A 95 -6.80 -16.80 10.90
CA TYR A 95 -7.57 -17.31 12.04
C TYR A 95 -8.74 -16.38 12.43
N PRO A 96 -9.81 -16.91 13.05
CA PRO A 96 -10.93 -16.11 13.53
C PRO A 96 -10.57 -15.38 14.83
N CYS A 97 -10.98 -14.11 14.92
CA CYS A 97 -10.83 -13.30 16.11
C CYS A 97 -12.19 -12.81 16.61
N PHE A 98 -12.51 -13.20 17.84
CA PHE A 98 -13.76 -12.86 18.53
C PHE A 98 -13.62 -11.66 19.48
N CYS A 99 -12.44 -11.04 19.54
CA CYS A 99 -12.20 -9.92 20.44
C CYS A 99 -12.94 -8.66 19.97
N SER A 100 -13.61 -7.99 20.90
CA SER A 100 -14.12 -6.64 20.71
C SER A 100 -12.99 -5.61 20.75
N ARG A 101 -13.25 -4.38 20.28
CA ARG A 101 -12.31 -3.26 20.46
C ARG A 101 -12.03 -2.97 21.94
N ALA A 102 -13.01 -3.15 22.81
CA ALA A 102 -12.85 -2.96 24.25
C ALA A 102 -11.91 -4.02 24.83
N ASP A 103 -12.06 -5.28 24.42
CA ASP A 103 -11.19 -6.38 24.87
C ASP A 103 -9.73 -6.12 24.47
N ILE A 104 -9.51 -5.65 23.23
CA ILE A 104 -8.18 -5.35 22.71
C ILE A 104 -7.55 -4.20 23.49
N ARG A 105 -8.31 -3.13 23.76
CA ARG A 105 -7.83 -1.99 24.55
C ARG A 105 -7.50 -2.37 25.99
N ALA A 106 -8.36 -3.17 26.63
CA ALA A 106 -8.16 -3.62 28.01
C ALA A 106 -6.92 -4.52 28.15
N ALA A 107 -6.60 -5.30 27.11
CA ALA A 107 -5.45 -6.20 27.08
C ALA A 107 -4.16 -5.55 26.55
N SER A 108 -4.22 -4.29 26.10
CA SER A 108 -3.05 -3.56 25.61
C SER A 108 -2.54 -2.63 26.71
N ALA A 109 -1.23 -2.64 26.96
CA ALA A 109 -0.63 -1.65 27.83
C ALA A 109 -0.84 -0.23 27.24
N PRO A 110 -0.93 0.82 28.07
CA PRO A 110 -0.88 2.18 27.57
C PRO A 110 0.48 2.39 26.89
N ASN A 111 0.51 2.30 25.56
CA ASN A 111 1.68 2.68 24.79
C ASN A 111 1.76 4.22 24.82
N GLU A 112 2.84 4.78 25.37
CA GLU A 112 3.18 6.19 25.19
C GLU A 112 3.64 6.37 23.73
N GLY A 113 2.72 6.72 22.83
CA GLY A 113 3.00 6.83 21.40
C GLY A 113 1.77 7.15 20.53
N ASP A 114 1.97 7.07 19.20
CA ASP A 114 1.08 7.44 18.06
C ASP A 114 -0.37 6.89 18.05
N GLY A 115 -0.83 6.25 19.14
CA GLY A 115 -2.16 5.65 19.26
C GLY A 115 -2.31 4.30 18.55
N PHE A 116 -1.23 3.72 17.99
CA PHE A 116 -1.25 2.40 17.39
C PHE A 116 -1.26 1.29 18.46
N MET A 117 -2.14 0.32 18.28
CA MET A 117 -2.36 -0.78 19.22
C MET A 117 -2.11 -2.11 18.52
N VAL A 118 -0.99 -2.73 18.88
CA VAL A 118 -0.63 -4.08 18.43
C VAL A 118 -1.64 -5.07 19.04
N TYR A 119 -2.22 -5.93 18.20
CA TYR A 119 -3.18 -6.92 18.70
C TYR A 119 -2.49 -7.87 19.68
N PRO A 120 -3.03 -8.08 20.89
CA PRO A 120 -2.37 -8.85 21.94
C PRO A 120 -2.32 -10.38 21.68
N GLY A 121 -2.83 -10.87 20.55
CA GLY A 121 -2.76 -12.28 20.16
C GLY A 121 -3.72 -13.22 20.90
N ALA A 122 -4.74 -12.69 21.60
CA ALA A 122 -5.60 -13.49 22.48
C ALA A 122 -6.33 -14.64 21.76
N CYS A 123 -6.94 -14.38 20.59
CA CYS A 123 -7.63 -15.41 19.81
C CYS A 123 -6.67 -16.36 19.08
N ARG A 124 -5.44 -15.91 18.77
CA ARG A 124 -4.40 -16.80 18.23
C ARG A 124 -3.96 -17.82 19.27
N ARG A 125 -3.74 -17.38 20.52
CA ARG A 125 -3.49 -18.28 21.66
C ARG A 125 -4.69 -19.19 21.94
N LEU A 126 -5.91 -18.66 21.90
CA LEU A 126 -7.12 -19.47 22.06
C LEU A 126 -7.18 -20.60 21.04
N LEU A 127 -6.90 -20.31 19.76
CA LEU A 127 -6.88 -21.32 18.71
C LEU A 127 -5.81 -22.39 18.95
N ARG A 128 -4.62 -22.00 19.40
CA ARG A 128 -3.54 -22.94 19.71
C ARG A 128 -3.84 -23.80 20.93
N ASP A 129 -4.32 -23.19 22.01
CA ASP A 129 -4.43 -23.83 23.33
C ASP A 129 -5.76 -24.57 23.50
N ARG A 130 -6.85 -24.11 22.85
CA ARG A 130 -8.22 -24.65 22.95
C ARG A 130 -8.97 -24.61 21.59
N PRO A 131 -8.52 -25.37 20.58
CA PRO A 131 -9.09 -25.31 19.22
C PRO A 131 -10.55 -25.77 19.15
N GLU A 132 -10.99 -26.68 20.03
CA GLU A 132 -12.39 -27.10 20.15
C GLU A 132 -13.32 -25.97 20.59
N GLU A 133 -12.85 -25.07 21.46
CA GLU A 133 -13.61 -23.89 21.85
C GLU A 133 -13.84 -22.99 20.64
N VAL A 134 -12.80 -22.73 19.84
CA VAL A 134 -12.91 -21.95 18.60
C VAL A 134 -13.92 -22.59 17.64
N ARG A 135 -13.85 -23.91 17.43
CA ARG A 135 -14.82 -24.63 16.58
C ARG A 135 -16.25 -24.49 17.11
N ALA A 136 -16.47 -24.61 18.42
CA ALA A 136 -17.78 -24.44 19.02
C ALA A 136 -18.31 -23.00 18.82
N ARG A 137 -17.47 -21.98 18.98
CA ARG A 137 -17.85 -20.57 18.74
C ARG A 137 -18.25 -20.32 17.28
N LEU A 138 -17.50 -20.88 16.34
CA LEU A 138 -17.84 -20.78 14.91
C LEU A 138 -19.15 -21.50 14.60
N ALA A 139 -19.37 -22.70 15.14
CA ALA A 139 -20.59 -23.49 14.92
C ALA A 139 -21.85 -22.80 15.48
N ARG A 140 -21.72 -22.04 16.57
CA ARG A 140 -22.81 -21.19 17.10
C ARG A 140 -23.08 -19.93 16.28
N GLY A 141 -22.19 -19.57 15.35
CA GLY A 141 -22.27 -18.32 14.61
C GLY A 141 -21.84 -17.10 15.44
N ASP A 142 -20.96 -17.26 16.44
CA ASP A 142 -20.42 -16.13 17.18
C ASP A 142 -19.78 -15.11 16.20
N GLN A 143 -20.11 -13.83 16.36
CA GLN A 143 -19.56 -12.76 15.54
C GLN A 143 -18.02 -12.71 15.67
N HIS A 144 -17.32 -12.68 14.55
CA HIS A 144 -15.85 -12.67 14.51
C HIS A 144 -15.32 -11.95 13.28
N SER A 145 -14.08 -11.45 13.40
CA SER A 145 -13.27 -10.98 12.27
C SER A 145 -12.28 -12.08 11.85
N LEU A 146 -11.66 -11.94 10.68
CA LEU A 146 -10.52 -12.76 10.28
C LEU A 146 -9.24 -11.93 10.37
N ARG A 147 -8.22 -12.50 11.00
CA ARG A 147 -6.88 -11.91 11.10
C ARG A 147 -5.86 -12.73 10.33
N ILE A 148 -4.87 -12.04 9.79
CA ILE A 148 -3.63 -12.66 9.33
C ILE A 148 -2.63 -12.73 10.49
N ALA A 149 -2.05 -13.90 10.68
CA ALA A 149 -0.99 -14.19 11.65
C ALA A 149 0.35 -13.64 11.16
N MET A 150 1.08 -12.94 12.03
CA MET A 150 2.50 -12.59 11.81
C MET A 150 3.40 -13.83 11.98
N PRO A 151 4.57 -13.90 11.31
CA PRO A 151 5.50 -15.03 11.45
C PRO A 151 6.02 -15.18 12.89
N GLU A 152 6.32 -16.39 13.36
CA GLU A 152 6.85 -16.61 14.73
C GLU A 152 8.38 -16.69 14.74
N VAL A 153 8.99 -16.37 15.90
CA VAL A 153 10.44 -16.46 16.09
C VAL A 153 10.82 -17.95 16.23
N GLY A 154 11.32 -18.55 15.15
CA GLY A 154 11.71 -19.98 15.09
C GLY A 154 11.73 -20.60 13.69
N GLU A 155 11.20 -19.90 12.67
CA GLU A 155 11.19 -20.37 11.28
C GLU A 155 12.45 -19.91 10.52
N GLU A 156 13.54 -20.69 10.58
CA GLU A 156 14.74 -20.49 9.74
C GLU A 156 14.61 -21.04 8.31
N THR A 157 13.42 -21.49 7.89
CA THR A 157 13.20 -21.99 6.52
C THR A 157 12.11 -21.20 5.84
N GLY A 158 12.34 -20.79 4.60
CA GLY A 158 11.60 -19.78 3.84
C GLY A 158 10.13 -20.05 3.48
N GLU A 159 9.38 -20.79 4.28
CA GLU A 159 7.94 -21.04 4.12
C GLU A 159 7.19 -20.67 5.41
N PRO A 160 6.03 -19.99 5.33
CA PRO A 160 5.27 -19.60 6.51
C PRO A 160 4.78 -20.84 7.27
N ALA A 161 4.99 -20.91 8.59
CA ALA A 161 4.40 -21.99 9.38
C ALA A 161 2.87 -21.92 9.36
N ALA A 162 2.24 -23.05 9.05
CA ALA A 162 0.80 -23.19 9.09
C ALA A 162 0.27 -23.04 10.53
N VAL A 163 -0.74 -22.20 10.71
CA VAL A 163 -1.55 -22.17 11.94
C VAL A 163 -2.15 -23.58 12.15
N PRO A 164 -1.95 -24.20 13.32
CA PRO A 164 -2.43 -25.56 13.57
C PRO A 164 -3.97 -25.61 13.58
N GLY A 165 -4.55 -26.41 12.68
CA GLY A 165 -6.01 -26.58 12.56
C GLY A 165 -6.53 -27.21 11.27
N ARG A 166 -5.73 -28.03 10.58
CA ARG A 166 -6.17 -28.69 9.32
C ARG A 166 -7.37 -29.61 9.57
N GLY A 167 -8.51 -29.22 9.02
CA GLY A 167 -9.74 -30.00 8.92
C GLY A 167 -10.55 -29.56 7.71
N GLY A 168 -9.92 -29.53 6.53
CA GLY A 168 -10.61 -29.34 5.26
C GLY A 168 -11.09 -30.69 4.74
N VAL A 169 -12.41 -30.81 4.55
CA VAL A 169 -13.09 -31.97 3.97
C VAL A 169 -12.72 -32.07 2.48
N GLY A 170 -12.03 -33.15 2.10
CA GLY A 170 -11.64 -33.41 0.70
C GLY A 170 -12.57 -34.43 0.03
N ILE A 171 -12.99 -34.12 -1.20
CA ILE A 171 -13.56 -35.07 -2.17
C ILE A 171 -12.48 -35.34 -3.24
N PRO A 172 -12.20 -36.60 -3.62
CA PRO A 172 -11.12 -36.91 -4.54
C PRO A 172 -11.61 -36.86 -5.98
N ASP A 173 -10.75 -36.39 -6.90
CA ASP A 173 -10.73 -37.00 -8.22
C ASP A 173 -9.31 -37.04 -8.79
N GLY A 174 -9.04 -38.16 -9.46
CA GLY A 174 -7.73 -38.53 -9.94
C GLY A 174 -7.49 -38.09 -11.39
N SER A 175 -6.23 -37.90 -11.74
CA SER A 175 -5.65 -38.51 -12.93
C SER A 175 -4.18 -38.15 -13.07
N SER A 176 -3.37 -39.20 -13.20
CA SER A 176 -2.01 -39.20 -13.69
C SER A 176 -1.93 -38.78 -15.16
N ARG A 177 -0.83 -38.13 -15.56
CA ARG A 177 0.01 -38.60 -16.69
C ARG A 177 1.34 -37.84 -16.82
N ASN A 178 2.36 -38.63 -17.16
CA ASN A 178 3.78 -38.34 -17.43
C ASN A 178 4.04 -37.59 -18.75
N ALA A 179 5.31 -37.15 -18.87
CA ALA A 179 6.17 -37.03 -20.07
C ALA A 179 6.51 -35.58 -20.46
N ALA A 180 7.69 -35.20 -20.95
CA ALA A 180 9.02 -35.80 -21.07
C ALA A 180 9.96 -34.67 -21.53
N ALA A 181 11.25 -34.78 -21.21
CA ALA A 181 12.31 -33.84 -21.54
C ALA A 181 12.75 -33.86 -23.02
N GLY A 182 13.36 -32.77 -23.48
CA GLY A 182 14.17 -32.70 -24.70
C GLY A 182 14.93 -31.36 -24.83
N PRO A 183 16.14 -31.32 -25.44
CA PRO A 183 17.23 -30.46 -24.96
C PRO A 183 17.88 -29.52 -26.02
N PHE A 184 18.82 -28.70 -25.53
CA PHE A 184 20.02 -28.11 -26.17
C PHE A 184 20.03 -26.69 -26.81
N GLY A 185 21.06 -25.93 -26.38
CA GLY A 185 21.90 -25.01 -27.17
C GLY A 185 21.55 -23.52 -27.03
N GLY A 186 22.42 -22.56 -26.70
CA GLY A 186 23.87 -22.49 -26.54
C GLY A 186 24.40 -21.14 -27.10
N ARG A 187 25.27 -20.45 -26.33
CA ARG A 187 26.25 -19.37 -26.67
C ARG A 187 25.92 -17.88 -26.36
N SER A 188 26.67 -17.36 -25.38
CA SER A 188 27.65 -16.23 -25.37
C SER A 188 27.55 -15.12 -26.43
N ALA A 189 27.97 -13.86 -26.22
CA ALA A 189 28.57 -13.06 -25.14
C ALA A 189 28.48 -11.57 -25.58
N GLY A 190 28.66 -10.62 -24.66
CA GLY A 190 28.84 -9.21 -24.99
C GLY A 190 28.88 -8.32 -23.75
N ASP A 191 30.10 -8.06 -23.27
CA ASP A 191 30.44 -7.07 -22.25
C ASP A 191 30.21 -5.64 -22.78
N ASP A 192 29.77 -4.71 -21.93
CA ASP A 192 30.37 -3.37 -21.85
C ASP A 192 29.92 -2.60 -20.60
N ALA A 193 30.87 -1.84 -20.06
CA ALA A 193 30.92 -1.29 -18.71
C ALA A 193 30.60 0.22 -18.62
N GLY A 194 30.24 0.66 -17.40
CA GLY A 194 30.22 2.07 -16.95
C GLY A 194 28.83 2.53 -16.50
N ALA A 195 28.58 3.11 -15.33
CA ALA A 195 29.44 3.70 -14.32
C ALA A 195 28.76 3.62 -12.93
N SER A 196 29.61 3.54 -11.91
CA SER A 196 29.35 3.30 -10.50
C SER A 196 28.74 4.48 -9.74
N GLY A 197 27.83 4.16 -8.81
CA GLY A 197 27.51 5.02 -7.67
C GLY A 197 26.23 4.63 -6.93
N ASN A 198 26.29 3.59 -6.07
CA ASN A 198 25.77 3.59 -4.68
C ASN A 198 25.85 2.15 -4.09
N ASP A 199 26.91 1.86 -3.32
CA ASP A 199 27.02 0.61 -2.54
C ASP A 199 26.17 0.68 -1.26
N GLY A 200 24.85 0.76 -1.43
CA GLY A 200 23.89 0.33 -0.42
C GLY A 200 23.61 -1.14 -0.70
N ASN A 201 24.06 -2.06 0.16
CA ASN A 201 23.96 -3.49 -0.09
C ASN A 201 22.48 -3.91 -0.23
N ALA A 202 21.99 -4.05 -1.47
CA ALA A 202 20.64 -4.47 -1.83
C ALA A 202 20.27 -5.89 -1.35
N ALA A 203 21.19 -6.58 -0.67
CA ALA A 203 21.07 -7.95 -0.20
C ALA A 203 20.21 -8.14 1.06
N ASP A 204 19.66 -7.09 1.70
CA ASP A 204 18.87 -7.19 2.94
C ASP A 204 17.41 -6.68 2.80
N GLU A 205 16.92 -6.43 1.58
CA GLU A 205 15.50 -6.09 1.35
C GLU A 205 14.58 -7.31 1.35
N GLY A 206 13.37 -7.14 1.87
CA GLY A 206 12.35 -8.20 1.96
C GLY A 206 12.05 -8.61 3.39
N ILE A 207 11.65 -9.88 3.57
CA ILE A 207 11.30 -10.44 4.87
C ILE A 207 12.25 -11.59 5.19
N ALA A 208 13.03 -11.43 6.25
CA ALA A 208 13.93 -12.44 6.80
C ALA A 208 13.49 -12.79 8.22
N GLY A 209 13.06 -14.05 8.43
CA GLY A 209 12.41 -14.48 9.67
C GLY A 209 11.19 -13.60 9.98
N THR A 210 11.24 -12.88 11.10
CA THR A 210 10.16 -11.98 11.53
C THR A 210 10.36 -10.52 11.16
N VAL A 211 11.44 -10.16 10.47
CA VAL A 211 11.80 -8.77 10.23
C VAL A 211 11.61 -8.41 8.77
N ALA A 212 10.80 -7.38 8.52
CA ALA A 212 10.64 -6.75 7.21
C ALA A 212 11.59 -5.56 7.05
N ARG A 213 12.23 -5.45 5.88
CA ARG A 213 13.13 -4.36 5.50
C ARG A 213 12.85 -3.88 4.08
N PHE A 214 12.92 -2.57 3.88
CA PHE A 214 12.82 -1.93 2.56
C PHE A 214 13.54 -0.58 2.60
N ASP A 215 14.18 -0.16 1.50
CA ASP A 215 14.68 1.21 1.36
C ASP A 215 13.58 2.12 0.79
N ASP A 216 13.13 3.08 1.58
CA ASP A 216 12.18 4.09 1.12
C ASP A 216 12.90 5.22 0.39
N CYS A 217 12.38 5.64 -0.77
CA CYS A 217 12.97 6.72 -1.56
C CYS A 217 13.13 8.04 -0.76
N VAL A 218 12.26 8.31 0.21
CA VAL A 218 12.27 9.57 1.00
C VAL A 218 12.77 9.34 2.42
N TYR A 219 12.33 8.28 3.10
CA TYR A 219 12.68 8.00 4.50
C TYR A 219 13.88 7.07 4.67
N GLY A 220 14.46 6.59 3.58
CA GLY A 220 15.61 5.68 3.60
C GLY A 220 15.30 4.30 4.18
N PRO A 221 16.33 3.55 4.64
CA PRO A 221 16.17 2.19 5.13
C PRO A 221 15.19 2.08 6.29
N GLN A 222 14.14 1.28 6.10
CA GLN A 222 13.13 0.97 7.10
C GLN A 222 13.27 -0.46 7.60
N ARG A 223 12.92 -0.69 8.87
CA ARG A 223 12.95 -2.00 9.51
C ARG A 223 11.79 -2.13 10.50
N TYR A 224 11.05 -3.23 10.40
CA TYR A 224 9.97 -3.56 11.34
C TYR A 224 10.01 -5.03 11.75
N ASP A 225 9.95 -5.29 13.06
CA ASP A 225 9.65 -6.61 13.63
C ASP A 225 8.13 -6.86 13.51
N LEU A 226 7.74 -7.79 12.64
CA LEU A 226 6.35 -8.03 12.27
C LEU A 226 5.48 -8.40 13.49
N PRO A 227 5.83 -9.37 14.35
CA PRO A 227 5.05 -9.66 15.55
C PRO A 227 4.99 -8.51 16.55
N ARG A 228 6.11 -7.84 16.82
CA ARG A 228 6.20 -6.87 17.92
C ARG A 228 5.68 -5.49 17.55
N GLU A 229 5.93 -5.06 16.32
CA GLU A 229 5.66 -3.69 15.87
C GLU A 229 4.44 -3.59 14.95
N VAL A 230 4.02 -4.68 14.31
CA VAL A 230 2.86 -4.69 13.41
C VAL A 230 1.69 -5.47 14.01
N GLY A 231 1.92 -6.73 14.38
CA GLY A 231 0.95 -7.62 14.99
C GLY A 231 -0.14 -8.15 14.05
N ASP A 232 -0.82 -9.20 14.49
CA ASP A 232 -1.84 -9.87 13.69
C ASP A 232 -2.98 -8.91 13.32
N SER A 233 -3.17 -8.71 12.02
CA SER A 233 -3.99 -7.63 11.50
C SER A 233 -5.30 -8.15 10.90
N VAL A 234 -6.38 -7.38 11.04
CA VAL A 234 -7.69 -7.75 10.48
C VAL A 234 -7.63 -7.64 8.96
N ILE A 235 -7.92 -8.75 8.28
CA ILE A 235 -8.03 -8.82 6.81
C ILE A 235 -9.49 -8.94 6.35
N ARG A 236 -10.40 -9.39 7.23
CA ARG A 236 -11.86 -9.34 7.03
C ARG A 236 -12.55 -8.93 8.33
N ARG A 237 -13.36 -7.87 8.26
CA ARG A 237 -14.14 -7.38 9.38
C ARG A 237 -15.30 -8.32 9.68
N ALA A 238 -15.87 -8.18 10.87
CA ALA A 238 -17.01 -8.98 11.31
C ALA A 238 -18.34 -8.65 10.61
N ASP A 239 -18.41 -7.52 9.90
CA ASP A 239 -19.51 -7.16 9.00
C ASP A 239 -19.28 -7.64 7.56
N GLY A 240 -18.24 -8.46 7.33
CA GLY A 240 -17.94 -9.06 6.05
C GLY A 240 -17.05 -8.22 5.13
N LEU A 241 -16.84 -6.93 5.42
CA LEU A 241 -16.00 -6.06 4.60
C LEU A 241 -14.52 -6.45 4.70
N PHE A 242 -13.82 -6.47 3.57
CA PHE A 242 -12.39 -6.72 3.54
C PHE A 242 -11.61 -5.52 4.10
N GLY A 243 -10.52 -5.83 4.79
CA GLY A 243 -9.61 -4.82 5.34
C GLY A 243 -8.75 -4.21 4.26
N TYR A 244 -8.49 -2.89 4.37
CA TYR A 244 -7.60 -2.12 3.50
C TYR A 244 -6.29 -2.84 3.18
N GLN A 245 -5.67 -3.43 4.21
CA GLN A 245 -4.35 -4.06 4.10
C GLN A 245 -4.34 -5.28 3.14
N LEU A 246 -5.45 -5.99 3.00
CA LEU A 246 -5.56 -7.11 2.05
C LEU A 246 -5.85 -6.61 0.64
N VAL A 247 -6.90 -5.79 0.48
CA VAL A 247 -7.39 -5.40 -0.85
C VAL A 247 -6.36 -4.61 -1.66
N VAL A 248 -5.57 -3.75 -1.00
CA VAL A 248 -4.51 -3.00 -1.67
C VAL A 248 -3.43 -3.91 -2.24
N VAL A 249 -3.03 -4.95 -1.50
CA VAL A 249 -2.00 -5.88 -1.96
C VAL A 249 -2.49 -6.72 -3.13
N VAL A 250 -3.73 -7.19 -3.06
CA VAL A 250 -4.38 -7.93 -4.15
C VAL A 250 -4.43 -7.08 -5.41
N ASP A 251 -4.90 -5.85 -5.29
CA ASP A 251 -5.04 -4.97 -6.44
C ASP A 251 -3.71 -4.48 -6.99
N ASP A 252 -2.71 -4.21 -6.14
CA ASP A 252 -1.36 -3.85 -6.60
C ASP A 252 -0.73 -5.03 -7.37
N LEU A 253 -0.90 -6.27 -6.91
CA LEU A 253 -0.49 -7.48 -7.66
C LEU A 253 -1.22 -7.61 -9.00
N ASP A 254 -2.54 -7.48 -9.00
CA ASP A 254 -3.37 -7.65 -10.20
C ASP A 254 -3.20 -6.54 -11.24
N MET A 255 -2.82 -5.34 -10.81
CA MET A 255 -2.55 -4.20 -11.69
C MET A 255 -1.09 -4.16 -12.16
N GLY A 256 -0.21 -5.02 -11.62
CA GLY A 256 1.22 -4.98 -11.89
C GLY A 256 1.89 -3.71 -11.34
N VAL A 257 1.38 -3.18 -10.22
CA VAL A 257 1.93 -2.01 -9.54
C VAL A 257 3.20 -2.41 -8.79
N ASP A 258 4.27 -1.66 -9.06
CA ASP A 258 5.59 -1.79 -8.45
C ASP A 258 6.24 -0.42 -8.14
N ASP A 259 5.53 0.69 -8.35
CA ASP A 259 5.90 2.03 -7.83
C ASP A 259 4.81 2.59 -6.91
N ILE A 260 5.07 2.60 -5.60
CA ILE A 260 4.11 2.90 -4.55
C ILE A 260 4.49 4.20 -3.85
N VAL A 261 3.81 5.28 -4.24
CA VAL A 261 3.88 6.58 -3.58
C VAL A 261 2.64 6.80 -2.69
N ARG A 262 2.84 7.19 -1.42
CA ARG A 262 1.76 7.42 -0.43
C ARG A 262 2.25 8.19 0.81
N GLY A 263 1.37 8.57 1.74
CA GLY A 263 1.78 9.29 2.96
C GLY A 263 2.56 8.44 3.97
N ARG A 264 3.47 9.06 4.73
CA ARG A 264 4.34 8.42 5.75
C ARG A 264 3.62 7.71 6.88
N ASP A 265 2.35 8.02 7.10
CA ASP A 265 1.50 7.28 8.03
C ASP A 265 1.31 5.81 7.64
N LEU A 266 1.66 5.44 6.41
CA LEU A 266 1.58 4.08 5.89
C LEU A 266 2.91 3.33 5.87
N LEU A 267 4.01 3.90 6.40
CA LEU A 267 5.32 3.22 6.47
C LEU A 267 5.23 1.86 7.18
N ARG A 268 4.60 1.82 8.36
CA ARG A 268 4.34 0.56 9.09
C ARG A 268 3.44 -0.39 8.30
N SER A 269 2.47 0.15 7.54
CA SER A 269 1.59 -0.66 6.69
C SER A 269 2.35 -1.34 5.55
N THR A 270 3.46 -0.76 5.08
CA THR A 270 4.34 -1.39 4.08
C THR A 270 4.84 -2.74 4.54
N ALA A 271 5.35 -2.84 5.77
CA ALA A 271 5.82 -4.12 6.33
C ALA A 271 4.70 -5.18 6.38
N LEU A 272 3.50 -4.79 6.80
CA LEU A 272 2.33 -5.68 6.79
C LEU A 272 1.96 -6.13 5.37
N GLN A 273 1.96 -5.21 4.41
CA GLN A 273 1.58 -5.49 3.03
C GLN A 273 2.61 -6.37 2.32
N MET A 274 3.90 -6.19 2.61
CA MET A 274 4.95 -7.12 2.17
C MET A 274 4.69 -8.54 2.70
N TRP A 275 4.27 -8.67 3.96
CA TRP A 275 3.93 -9.97 4.55
C TRP A 275 2.71 -10.60 3.89
N ILE A 276 1.62 -9.84 3.72
CA ILE A 276 0.42 -10.30 3.01
C ILE A 276 0.77 -10.75 1.60
N ARG A 277 1.60 -9.98 0.87
CA ARG A 277 2.05 -10.30 -0.48
C ARG A 277 2.81 -11.63 -0.52
N ARG A 278 3.77 -11.83 0.39
CA ARG A 278 4.51 -13.09 0.52
C ARG A 278 3.56 -14.26 0.76
N CYS A 279 2.64 -14.13 1.71
CA CYS A 279 1.67 -15.17 2.04
C CYS A 279 0.70 -15.48 0.90
N LEU A 280 0.26 -14.47 0.14
CA LEU A 280 -0.59 -14.68 -1.04
C LEU A 280 0.11 -15.50 -2.10
N LEU A 281 1.34 -15.11 -2.47
CA LEU A 281 2.12 -15.80 -3.48
C LEU A 281 2.48 -17.23 -3.05
N ALA A 282 2.89 -17.42 -1.79
CA ALA A 282 3.13 -18.75 -1.22
C ALA A 282 1.85 -19.60 -1.15
N GLY A 283 0.70 -18.97 -0.93
CA GLY A 283 -0.63 -19.58 -0.97
C GLY A 283 -1.17 -19.86 -2.37
N GLY A 284 -0.37 -19.66 -3.42
CA GLY A 284 -0.73 -19.94 -4.81
C GLY A 284 -1.61 -18.88 -5.47
N PHE A 285 -1.70 -17.67 -4.91
CA PHE A 285 -2.40 -16.56 -5.55
C PHE A 285 -1.74 -16.25 -6.89
N LYS A 286 -2.55 -16.22 -7.96
CA LYS A 286 -2.11 -15.96 -9.33
C LYS A 286 -2.63 -14.60 -9.77
N PRO A 287 -1.77 -13.55 -9.85
CA PRO A 287 -2.21 -12.23 -10.26
C PRO A 287 -2.81 -12.21 -11.66
N GLU A 288 -3.74 -11.28 -11.90
CA GLU A 288 -4.33 -11.05 -13.24
C GLU A 288 -3.30 -10.44 -14.22
N TYR A 289 -2.27 -9.78 -13.69
CA TYR A 289 -1.16 -9.27 -14.48
C TYR A 289 -0.13 -10.38 -14.77
N ASP A 290 -0.04 -10.77 -16.05
CA ASP A 290 0.84 -11.86 -16.52
C ASP A 290 2.33 -11.64 -16.23
N GLY A 291 2.77 -10.41 -15.98
CA GLY A 291 4.16 -10.08 -15.64
C GLY A 291 4.65 -10.68 -14.31
N VAL A 292 3.75 -11.19 -13.46
CA VAL A 292 4.11 -11.83 -12.18
C VAL A 292 4.40 -13.33 -12.32
N ALA A 293 3.77 -14.01 -13.29
CA ALA A 293 3.86 -15.47 -13.43
C ALA A 293 5.21 -15.96 -13.97
N ALA A 294 5.94 -15.13 -14.72
CA ALA A 294 7.22 -15.50 -15.34
C ALA A 294 8.42 -15.47 -14.36
N ALA A 295 8.32 -14.77 -13.23
CA ALA A 295 9.45 -14.58 -12.29
C ALA A 295 9.48 -15.61 -11.14
N ALA A 296 8.37 -16.28 -10.85
CA ALA A 296 8.24 -17.16 -9.68
C ALA A 296 8.78 -18.59 -9.89
N VAL A 297 9.16 -18.96 -11.12
CA VAL A 297 9.45 -20.37 -11.46
C VAL A 297 10.95 -20.69 -11.58
N ASP A 298 11.85 -19.71 -11.81
CA ASP A 298 13.27 -20.02 -12.14
C ASP A 298 14.35 -18.99 -11.68
N ALA A 299 14.10 -18.06 -10.75
CA ALA A 299 15.11 -17.06 -10.38
C ALA A 299 16.09 -17.53 -9.26
N PRO A 300 17.43 -17.49 -9.48
CA PRO A 300 18.44 -17.73 -8.43
C PRO A 300 18.47 -16.60 -7.38
N THR A 301 18.80 -16.98 -6.14
CA THR A 301 18.64 -16.25 -4.88
C THR A 301 19.43 -14.94 -4.67
N HIS A 302 20.08 -14.37 -5.69
CA HIS A 302 20.95 -13.19 -5.48
C HIS A 302 20.87 -12.09 -6.54
N GLN A 303 19.82 -12.06 -7.36
CA GLN A 303 19.57 -10.96 -8.27
C GLN A 303 18.19 -10.37 -7.95
N GLN A 304 18.11 -9.03 -7.79
CA GLN A 304 16.85 -8.32 -7.54
C GLN A 304 15.77 -8.87 -8.47
N SER A 305 14.82 -9.62 -7.91
CA SER A 305 13.70 -10.09 -8.70
C SER A 305 12.92 -8.87 -9.16
N PRO A 306 12.33 -8.88 -10.38
CA PRO A 306 11.48 -7.80 -10.92
C PRO A 306 10.16 -7.62 -10.14
N MET A 307 10.15 -7.90 -8.84
CA MET A 307 9.03 -8.29 -8.01
C MET A 307 9.01 -7.59 -6.66
N SER A 308 9.93 -6.67 -6.34
CA SER A 308 9.85 -5.86 -5.11
C SER A 308 9.40 -4.45 -5.48
N PRO A 309 8.23 -3.99 -5.01
CA PRO A 309 7.80 -2.63 -5.27
C PRO A 309 8.79 -1.61 -4.70
N VAL A 310 9.02 -0.54 -5.45
CA VAL A 310 9.67 0.68 -4.95
C VAL A 310 8.65 1.45 -4.11
N TYR A 311 9.09 1.96 -2.95
CA TYR A 311 8.25 2.74 -2.06
C TYR A 311 8.81 4.15 -1.91
N ALA A 312 7.92 5.14 -1.99
CA ALA A 312 8.20 6.51 -1.56
C ALA A 312 7.10 6.96 -0.61
N HIS A 313 7.47 7.31 0.61
CA HIS A 313 6.53 7.86 1.57
C HIS A 313 6.64 9.38 1.64
N LEU A 314 5.51 10.08 1.61
CA LEU A 314 5.45 11.53 1.61
C LEU A 314 5.24 12.07 3.03
N PRO A 315 5.89 13.18 3.41
CA PRO A 315 5.53 13.94 4.60
C PRO A 315 4.05 14.27 4.64
N LEU A 316 3.48 14.34 5.84
CA LEU A 316 2.10 14.73 6.02
C LEU A 316 1.95 16.25 5.88
N ILE A 317 0.74 16.66 5.50
CA ILE A 317 0.35 18.07 5.50
C ILE A 317 -0.66 18.27 6.63
N ASP A 318 -0.31 19.14 7.56
CA ASP A 318 -1.11 19.59 8.68
C ASP A 318 -1.62 21.03 8.43
N ASN A 319 -2.75 21.39 9.03
CA ASN A 319 -3.22 22.77 9.07
C ASN A 319 -2.41 23.61 10.09
N ALA A 320 -2.67 24.92 10.13
CA ALA A 320 -2.05 25.86 11.07
C ALA A 320 -2.23 25.49 12.55
N ALA A 321 -3.24 24.67 12.88
CA ALA A 321 -3.48 24.17 14.23
C ALA A 321 -2.72 22.87 14.56
N GLY A 322 -1.79 22.43 13.69
CA GLY A 322 -1.03 21.19 13.84
C GLY A 322 -1.90 19.93 13.73
N ARG A 323 -3.09 20.04 13.14
CA ARG A 323 -3.97 18.89 12.87
C ARG A 323 -3.82 18.51 11.42
N ARG A 324 -3.69 17.21 11.14
CA ARG A 324 -3.73 16.67 9.78
C ARG A 324 -4.85 17.29 8.99
N LEU A 325 -4.53 17.77 7.78
CA LEU A 325 -5.51 18.36 6.87
C LEU A 325 -6.62 17.31 6.65
N ALA A 326 -7.74 17.48 7.35
CA ALA A 326 -8.81 16.52 7.33
C ALA A 326 -9.81 16.91 6.25
N LYS A 327 -10.47 15.91 5.65
CA LYS A 327 -11.55 16.06 4.65
C LYS A 327 -12.75 16.94 5.10
N ARG A 328 -12.72 17.53 6.29
CA ARG A 328 -13.78 18.37 6.88
C ARG A 328 -13.57 19.87 6.64
N GLU A 329 -12.36 20.29 6.27
CA GLU A 329 -12.06 21.68 5.92
C GLU A 329 -12.47 21.94 4.46
N ARG A 330 -13.78 22.13 4.23
CA ARG A 330 -14.39 22.36 2.92
C ARG A 330 -13.79 23.56 2.15
N SER A 331 -13.11 24.48 2.83
CA SER A 331 -12.48 25.65 2.20
C SER A 331 -11.27 25.30 1.32
N LEU A 332 -10.66 24.13 1.53
CA LEU A 332 -9.44 23.67 0.83
C LEU A 332 -9.72 22.55 -0.18
N ASP A 333 -10.99 22.23 -0.44
CA ASP A 333 -11.32 21.30 -1.52
C ASP A 333 -11.20 21.97 -2.90
N MET A 334 -10.97 21.17 -3.93
CA MET A 334 -10.77 21.65 -5.30
C MET A 334 -11.96 22.46 -5.83
N GLY A 335 -13.17 22.24 -5.32
CA GLY A 335 -14.35 23.00 -5.72
C GLY A 335 -14.33 24.42 -5.19
N ALA A 336 -13.99 24.57 -3.91
CA ALA A 336 -13.81 25.87 -3.29
C ALA A 336 -12.65 26.64 -3.95
N LEU A 337 -11.51 25.99 -4.19
CA LEU A 337 -10.34 26.62 -4.82
C LEU A 337 -10.63 27.05 -6.27
N ARG A 338 -11.22 26.18 -7.09
CA ARG A 338 -11.62 26.53 -8.47
C ARG A 338 -12.66 27.64 -8.49
N GLY A 339 -13.62 27.62 -7.57
CA GLY A 339 -14.64 28.68 -7.43
C GLY A 339 -14.07 30.05 -7.08
N ARG A 340 -12.88 30.11 -6.45
CA ARG A 340 -12.13 31.34 -6.16
C ARG A 340 -11.24 31.80 -7.31
N GLY A 341 -11.21 31.07 -8.43
CA GLY A 341 -10.37 31.39 -9.58
C GLY A 341 -8.92 30.94 -9.43
N VAL A 342 -8.61 30.04 -8.47
CA VAL A 342 -7.28 29.43 -8.37
C VAL A 342 -7.04 28.57 -9.61
N THR A 343 -5.89 28.76 -10.26
CA THR A 343 -5.53 28.05 -11.50
C THR A 343 -4.88 26.69 -11.18
N PRO A 344 -4.87 25.73 -12.12
CA PRO A 344 -4.22 24.45 -11.86
C PRO A 344 -2.70 24.63 -11.64
N GLU A 345 -2.07 25.55 -12.37
CA GLU A 345 -0.63 25.83 -12.26
C GLU A 345 -0.25 26.34 -10.88
N GLN A 346 -1.10 27.16 -10.26
CA GLN A 346 -0.89 27.64 -8.88
C GLN A 346 -0.88 26.48 -7.87
N ILE A 347 -1.78 25.52 -8.04
CA ILE A 347 -1.89 24.36 -7.13
C ILE A 347 -0.73 23.39 -7.37
N ILE A 348 -0.39 23.12 -8.64
CA ILE A 348 0.74 22.26 -9.01
C ILE A 348 2.05 22.86 -8.52
N GLY A 349 2.30 24.15 -8.78
CA GLY A 349 3.48 24.87 -8.29
C GLY A 349 3.64 24.81 -6.78
N TYR A 350 2.55 25.02 -6.03
CA TYR A 350 2.59 24.88 -4.58
C TYR A 350 2.88 23.45 -4.12
N CYS A 351 2.25 22.44 -4.73
CA CYS A 351 2.51 21.03 -4.41
C CYS A 351 3.94 20.61 -4.76
N ALA A 352 4.48 21.07 -5.90
CA ALA A 352 5.86 20.82 -6.32
C ALA A 352 6.87 21.41 -5.33
N TRP A 353 6.60 22.62 -4.81
CA TRP A 353 7.39 23.22 -3.75
C TRP A 353 7.33 22.42 -2.44
N LEU A 354 6.15 21.93 -2.03
CA LEU A 354 6.02 21.05 -0.87
C LEU A 354 6.82 19.74 -1.03
N LEU A 355 6.88 19.22 -2.28
CA LEU A 355 7.67 18.05 -2.68
C LEU A 355 9.17 18.33 -2.79
N ARG A 356 9.62 19.59 -2.61
CA ARG A 356 11.00 20.01 -2.89
C ARG A 356 11.44 19.78 -4.34
N ALA A 357 10.50 19.58 -5.26
CA ALA A 357 10.75 19.52 -6.70
C ALA A 357 11.00 20.92 -7.29
N LYS A 358 10.55 21.98 -6.59
CA LYS A 358 10.85 23.38 -6.91
C LYS A 358 11.32 24.14 -5.67
N PRO A 359 12.18 25.18 -5.84
CA PRO A 359 12.65 26.01 -4.73
C PRO A 359 11.59 26.99 -4.21
N THR A 360 10.65 27.41 -5.06
CA THR A 360 9.60 28.39 -4.75
C THR A 360 8.21 27.87 -5.19
N PRO A 361 7.11 28.34 -4.55
CA PRO A 361 5.74 27.94 -4.86
C PRO A 361 5.17 28.66 -6.11
N GLU A 362 6.01 28.91 -7.10
CA GLU A 362 5.60 29.59 -8.33
C GLU A 362 4.73 28.67 -9.21
N PRO A 363 3.69 29.22 -9.87
CA PRO A 363 2.84 28.42 -10.75
C PRO A 363 3.64 27.71 -11.85
N CYS A 364 3.31 26.45 -12.13
CA CYS A 364 3.88 25.69 -13.24
C CYS A 364 2.93 24.54 -13.64
N HIS A 365 3.12 24.02 -14.84
CA HIS A 365 2.51 22.77 -15.27
C HIS A 365 3.28 21.56 -14.72
N ALA A 366 2.60 20.41 -14.62
CA ALA A 366 3.18 19.21 -14.03
C ALA A 366 4.27 18.59 -14.93
N ASP A 367 4.14 18.72 -16.25
CA ASP A 367 5.09 18.21 -17.24
C ASP A 367 6.44 18.94 -17.22
N GLU A 368 6.44 20.24 -16.87
CA GLU A 368 7.67 21.04 -16.67
C GLU A 368 8.59 20.49 -15.56
N LEU A 369 8.09 19.59 -14.71
CA LEU A 369 8.83 19.01 -13.58
C LEU A 369 9.48 17.67 -13.91
N LEU A 370 9.19 17.08 -15.08
CA LEU A 370 9.55 15.69 -15.38
C LEU A 370 11.05 15.48 -15.52
N ASP A 371 11.72 16.34 -16.28
CA ASP A 371 13.14 16.15 -16.64
C ASP A 371 14.07 16.21 -15.41
N ASP A 372 13.71 17.02 -14.42
CA ASP A 372 14.51 17.26 -13.22
C ASP A 372 13.97 16.52 -11.97
N PHE A 373 12.94 15.68 -12.12
CA PHE A 373 12.33 15.03 -10.96
C PHE A 373 13.30 14.06 -10.27
N SER A 374 13.48 14.27 -8.97
CA SER A 374 14.26 13.38 -8.11
C SER A 374 13.69 13.39 -6.70
N TRP A 375 13.76 12.24 -6.02
CA TRP A 375 13.43 12.14 -4.60
C TRP A 375 14.51 12.75 -3.69
N ALA A 376 15.72 13.00 -4.19
CA ALA A 376 16.86 13.42 -3.36
C ALA A 376 16.61 14.71 -2.56
N PRO A 377 16.02 15.79 -3.12
CA PRO A 377 15.72 16.99 -2.34
C PRO A 377 14.72 16.75 -1.22
N LEU A 378 13.68 15.94 -1.48
CA LEU A 378 12.71 15.58 -0.45
C LEU A 378 13.34 14.68 0.61
N ARG A 379 14.13 13.67 0.21
CA ARG A 379 14.90 12.80 1.13
C ARG A 379 15.81 13.61 2.05
N ALA A 380 16.43 14.67 1.55
CA ALA A 380 17.27 15.55 2.35
C ALA A 380 16.47 16.42 3.35
N ASP A 381 15.21 16.75 3.05
CA ASP A 381 14.34 17.63 3.87
C ASP A 381 12.86 17.24 3.81
N HIS A 382 12.47 16.27 4.66
CA HIS A 382 11.14 15.66 4.72
C HIS A 382 10.39 15.79 6.08
N PRO A 383 10.51 16.86 6.89
CA PRO A 383 9.59 17.05 8.01
C PRO A 383 8.16 17.25 7.49
N ASP A 384 7.16 16.91 8.32
CA ASP A 384 5.76 17.24 8.00
C ASP A 384 5.59 18.74 7.77
N ARG A 385 4.64 19.07 6.90
CA ARG A 385 4.38 20.44 6.45
C ARG A 385 3.19 21.00 7.20
N ALA A 386 3.36 22.11 7.90
CA ALA A 386 2.25 22.89 8.44
C ALA A 386 1.89 24.01 7.46
N LEU A 387 0.63 24.08 7.03
CA LEU A 387 0.13 25.19 6.24
C LEU A 387 -0.11 26.40 7.14
N ASP A 388 0.78 27.39 7.07
CA ASP A 388 0.69 28.63 7.85
C ASP A 388 0.26 29.81 6.94
N PRO A 389 -0.92 30.42 7.15
CA PRO A 389 -1.38 31.56 6.35
C PRO A 389 -0.49 32.80 6.48
N ALA A 390 0.33 32.91 7.54
CA ALA A 390 1.24 34.04 7.74
C ALA A 390 2.63 33.82 7.15
N ALA A 391 2.94 32.60 6.66
CA ALA A 391 4.25 32.32 6.09
C ALA A 391 4.43 33.06 4.75
N PRO A 392 5.60 33.68 4.49
CA PRO A 392 5.87 34.39 3.22
C PRO A 392 5.77 33.50 1.98
N THR A 393 5.91 32.19 2.15
CA THR A 393 5.81 31.17 1.10
C THR A 393 4.40 30.65 0.90
N THR A 394 3.41 31.09 1.69
CA THR A 394 2.01 30.71 1.50
C THR A 394 1.36 31.68 0.53
N PRO A 395 0.91 31.23 -0.65
CA PRO A 395 0.27 32.12 -1.62
C PRO A 395 -1.01 32.75 -1.07
N ASP A 396 -1.33 33.97 -1.48
CA ASP A 396 -2.52 34.73 -1.03
C ASP A 396 -3.82 33.94 -1.16
N TRP A 397 -3.96 33.16 -2.24
CA TRP A 397 -5.15 32.34 -2.49
C TRP A 397 -5.32 31.22 -1.46
N LEU A 398 -4.22 30.69 -0.94
CA LEU A 398 -4.20 29.65 0.09
C LEU A 398 -4.35 30.27 1.47
N ALA A 399 -3.63 31.37 1.74
CA ALA A 399 -3.76 32.12 2.99
C ALA A 399 -5.20 32.58 3.23
N SER A 400 -5.92 32.98 2.17
CA SER A 400 -7.33 33.37 2.26
C SER A 400 -8.30 32.19 2.42
N ALA A 401 -7.84 30.95 2.24
CA ALA A 401 -8.66 29.74 2.31
C ALA A 401 -8.43 28.93 3.61
N LEU A 402 -7.27 29.11 4.23
CA LEU A 402 -6.94 28.69 5.60
C LEU A 402 -7.64 29.61 6.61
#